data_AF-A0A7W1ERV9-F1
#
_entry.id   AF-A0A7W1ERV9-F1
#
_cell.length_a   1.000
_cell.length_b   1.000
_cell.length_c   1.000
_cell.angle_alpha   90.00
_cell.angle_beta   90.00
_cell.angle_gamma   90.00
#
_symmetry.space_group_name_H-M   'P 1'
#
loop_
_entity.id
_entity.type
_entity.pdbx_description
1 polymer ?
#
loop_
_entity_poly.entity_id
_entity_poly.type
_entity_poly.pdbx_seq_one_letter_code
_entity_poly.pdbx_strand_id
1 'polypeptide(L)'
;MPNPPHRPERPRVDPAEFDDPFFGGQKKPAKPNVYMELGDDQNDQEEQSRAIASELTPKDQNEIIKEIGIKLQKDPQAELTQLEASVLYQVDQDIDEIDDEKTLQKATSLLTELRGWREDMSDEEIRELPDYEQVKSLIIERLRSEKTIVQTYSALHTATETLGLAPEEYSQIAFIETLRADMQDWEQSGVFDYLTVKLIKENCRHNLLPTPNGTQIEHLTREQFYDLARKFGKQPDGSGQPYETFIDEEFYGKFSMQELTGYDASLPAIRLSLIPNKYTPELGQKSIEDQLGLLSNMKLNNPNLKFYIPRPLDAIMHWYALRAGGDSLVSEDAYDGTWERTEIRYIDLHQEAVFGSPCVPYSPV
;
A
#
# COMPACT_ATOMS: atom_id res chain seq x y z
N MET A 1 -53.49 27.99 5.84
CA MET A 1 -52.04 27.69 5.69
C MET A 1 -51.30 29.01 5.79
N PRO A 2 -50.43 29.23 6.79
CA PRO A 2 -49.69 30.48 6.95
C PRO A 2 -48.44 30.47 6.07
N ASN A 3 -48.13 31.62 5.45
CA ASN A 3 -46.89 31.86 4.70
C ASN A 3 -45.66 31.76 5.63
N PRO A 4 -44.52 31.23 5.15
CA PRO A 4 -43.29 31.21 5.92
C PRO A 4 -42.68 32.64 6.01
N PRO A 5 -41.93 32.95 7.07
CA PRO A 5 -41.33 34.27 7.25
C PRO A 5 -40.12 34.49 6.34
N HIS A 6 -39.98 35.73 5.86
CA HIS A 6 -38.85 36.23 5.09
C HIS A 6 -37.52 36.03 5.83
N ARG A 7 -36.56 35.40 5.15
CA ARG A 7 -35.15 35.32 5.58
C ARG A 7 -34.49 36.68 5.29
N PRO A 8 -33.80 37.31 6.26
CA PRO A 8 -33.06 38.54 5.98
C PRO A 8 -31.84 38.24 5.09
N GLU A 9 -31.64 39.06 4.07
CA GLU A 9 -30.47 39.05 3.20
C GLU A 9 -29.20 39.33 4.02
N ARG A 10 -28.17 38.48 3.87
CA ARG A 10 -26.84 38.75 4.45
C ARG A 10 -26.14 39.83 3.61
N PRO A 11 -25.40 40.75 4.24
CA PRO A 11 -24.63 41.76 3.51
C PRO A 11 -23.53 41.08 2.67
N ARG A 12 -23.39 41.52 1.41
CA ARG A 12 -22.22 41.24 0.57
C ARG A 12 -21.00 41.93 1.20
N VAL A 13 -19.94 41.17 1.42
CA VAL A 13 -18.61 41.68 1.75
C VAL A 13 -17.75 41.46 0.52
N ASP A 14 -17.25 42.55 -0.08
CA ASP A 14 -16.25 42.49 -1.14
C ASP A 14 -14.88 42.09 -0.56
N PRO A 15 -14.07 41.29 -1.29
CA PRO A 15 -12.85 40.71 -0.78
C PRO A 15 -11.68 41.70 -0.94
N ALA A 16 -11.19 42.25 0.16
CA ALA A 16 -9.91 42.93 0.21
C ALA A 16 -9.23 42.69 1.58
N GLU A 17 -8.00 42.20 1.49
CA GLU A 17 -6.92 42.27 2.50
C GLU A 17 -7.05 41.37 3.74
N PHE A 18 -6.69 40.10 3.56
CA PHE A 18 -6.04 39.29 4.59
C PHE A 18 -4.52 39.32 4.33
N ASP A 19 -3.79 40.12 5.10
CA ASP A 19 -2.34 39.95 5.27
C ASP A 19 -2.11 38.89 6.36
N ASP A 20 -1.84 37.65 5.92
CA ASP A 20 -1.35 36.55 6.74
C ASP A 20 0.14 36.35 6.43
N PRO A 21 1.07 36.54 7.38
CA PRO A 21 2.51 36.66 7.06
C PRO A 21 3.24 35.33 6.82
N PHE A 22 2.56 34.20 6.66
CA PHE A 22 3.23 32.89 6.52
C PHE A 22 3.36 32.35 5.09
N PHE A 23 2.70 32.95 4.09
CA PHE A 23 2.82 32.52 2.69
C PHE A 23 2.98 33.71 1.75
N GLY A 24 4.22 34.20 1.60
CA GLY A 24 4.55 35.20 0.59
C GLY A 24 6.04 35.26 0.30
N GLY A 25 6.45 34.80 -0.88
CA GLY A 25 7.75 35.13 -1.46
C GLY A 25 8.70 33.94 -1.61
N GLN A 26 8.76 33.44 -2.85
CA GLN A 26 9.72 32.45 -3.34
C GLN A 26 11.16 32.74 -2.89
N LYS A 27 11.71 31.84 -2.07
CA LYS A 27 12.97 31.19 -2.40
C LYS A 27 12.66 29.72 -2.52
N LYS A 28 13.06 29.09 -3.63
CA LYS A 28 13.10 27.63 -3.73
C LYS A 28 13.66 27.10 -2.41
N PRO A 29 12.99 26.21 -1.67
CA PRO A 29 13.69 25.48 -0.64
C PRO A 29 14.86 24.81 -1.36
N ALA A 30 16.06 25.05 -0.87
CA ALA A 30 17.20 24.27 -1.30
C ALA A 30 16.76 22.81 -1.20
N LYS A 31 16.78 22.09 -2.33
CA LYS A 31 16.64 20.63 -2.31
C LYS A 31 17.56 20.16 -1.18
N PRO A 32 17.08 19.41 -0.18
CA PRO A 32 17.99 18.62 0.61
C PRO A 32 18.63 17.67 -0.38
N ASN A 33 19.85 17.99 -0.83
CA ASN A 33 20.70 17.07 -1.56
C ASN A 33 21.15 16.03 -0.53
N VAL A 34 20.22 15.14 -0.18
CA VAL A 34 20.53 13.89 0.46
C VAL A 34 20.54 12.87 -0.67
N TYR A 35 21.56 12.96 -1.52
CA TYR A 35 22.01 11.80 -2.27
C TYR A 35 22.50 10.82 -1.20
N MET A 36 21.63 9.89 -0.79
CA MET A 36 22.11 8.71 -0.10
C MET A 36 22.67 7.78 -1.18
N GLU A 37 23.99 7.77 -1.30
CA GLU A 37 24.70 6.56 -1.72
C GLU A 37 24.42 5.48 -0.66
N LEU A 38 23.30 4.77 -0.83
CA LEU A 38 23.14 3.44 -0.26
C LEU A 38 24.08 2.57 -1.09
N GLY A 39 25.29 2.35 -0.57
CA GLY A 39 26.32 1.64 -1.30
C GLY A 39 25.82 0.29 -1.80
N ASP A 40 26.01 0.05 -3.09
CA ASP A 40 26.50 -1.20 -3.65
C ASP A 40 27.17 -0.89 -5.00
N ASP A 41 28.48 -1.13 -5.09
CA ASP A 41 29.21 -1.26 -6.34
C ASP A 41 28.72 -2.55 -7.05
N GLN A 42 27.51 -2.55 -7.61
CA GLN A 42 27.06 -3.61 -8.53
C GLN A 42 26.25 -3.06 -9.72
N ASN A 43 26.94 -3.11 -10.87
CA ASN A 43 26.47 -3.39 -12.23
C ASN A 43 25.80 -2.26 -13.05
N ASP A 44 26.63 -1.43 -13.70
CA ASP A 44 26.26 -0.45 -14.75
C ASP A 44 25.31 -1.00 -15.84
N GLN A 45 25.25 -2.32 -16.04
CA GLN A 45 24.35 -2.98 -16.99
C GLN A 45 22.90 -3.07 -16.50
N GLU A 46 22.67 -3.22 -15.18
CA GLU A 46 21.33 -3.26 -14.56
C GLU A 46 20.65 -1.90 -14.65
N GLU A 47 21.39 -0.84 -14.34
CA GLU A 47 20.89 0.53 -14.42
C GLU A 47 20.60 0.96 -15.87
N GLN A 48 21.44 0.53 -16.83
CA GLN A 48 21.24 0.79 -18.26
C GLN A 48 20.01 0.07 -18.84
N SER A 49 19.82 -1.21 -18.56
CA SER A 49 18.66 -1.97 -19.08
C SER A 49 17.33 -1.40 -18.57
N ARG A 50 17.32 -0.80 -17.38
CA ARG A 50 16.13 -0.16 -16.80
C ARG A 50 15.88 1.25 -17.30
N ALA A 51 16.93 2.06 -17.44
CA ALA A 51 16.81 3.35 -18.11
C ALA A 51 16.17 3.16 -19.49
N ILE A 52 16.64 2.14 -20.23
CA ILE A 52 16.05 1.73 -21.50
C ILE A 52 14.58 1.32 -21.31
N ALA A 53 14.26 0.41 -20.39
CA ALA A 53 12.88 -0.07 -20.17
C ALA A 53 11.89 1.06 -19.80
N SER A 54 12.32 2.04 -19.00
CA SER A 54 11.53 3.21 -18.60
C SER A 54 11.36 4.25 -19.71
N GLU A 55 12.25 4.24 -20.70
CA GLU A 55 12.19 5.11 -21.88
C GLU A 55 11.45 4.44 -23.07
N LEU A 56 11.14 3.14 -22.97
CA LEU A 56 10.40 2.42 -24.00
C LEU A 56 8.98 2.97 -24.14
N THR A 57 8.53 3.11 -25.38
CA THR A 57 7.12 3.46 -25.62
C THR A 57 6.22 2.28 -25.22
N PRO A 58 4.95 2.53 -24.90
CA PRO A 58 3.99 1.43 -24.65
C PRO A 58 3.91 0.43 -25.80
N LYS A 59 4.20 0.87 -27.04
CA LYS A 59 4.24 -0.01 -28.20
C LYS A 59 5.44 -0.96 -28.14
N ASP A 60 6.62 -0.46 -27.76
CA ASP A 60 7.85 -1.26 -27.69
C ASP A 60 7.79 -2.25 -26.53
N GLN A 61 7.26 -1.83 -25.38
CA GLN A 61 6.97 -2.72 -24.25
C GLN A 61 6.00 -3.85 -24.65
N ASN A 62 4.95 -3.53 -25.41
CA ASN A 62 4.00 -4.51 -25.95
C ASN A 62 4.62 -5.50 -26.94
N GLU A 63 5.67 -5.11 -27.68
CA GLU A 63 6.39 -6.01 -28.58
C GLU A 63 7.26 -6.98 -27.78
N ILE A 64 8.01 -6.48 -26.79
CA ILE A 64 8.83 -7.31 -25.88
C ILE A 64 7.95 -8.31 -25.12
N ILE A 65 6.80 -7.90 -24.58
CA ILE A 65 5.90 -8.82 -23.85
C ILE A 65 5.39 -9.96 -24.75
N LYS A 66 5.10 -9.69 -26.03
CA LYS A 66 4.71 -10.76 -26.96
C LYS A 66 5.85 -11.72 -27.23
N GLU A 67 7.07 -11.22 -27.35
CA GLU A 67 8.25 -12.07 -27.55
C GLU A 67 8.48 -12.98 -26.34
N ILE A 68 8.30 -12.44 -25.13
CA ILE A 68 8.33 -13.22 -23.88
C ILE A 68 7.21 -14.26 -23.87
N GLY A 69 5.99 -13.89 -24.27
CA GLY A 69 4.86 -14.82 -24.46
C GLY A 69 5.21 -16.02 -25.32
N ILE A 70 5.75 -15.76 -26.51
CA ILE A 70 6.16 -16.80 -27.46
C ILE A 70 7.30 -17.66 -26.88
N LYS A 71 8.22 -17.05 -26.14
CA LYS A 71 9.39 -17.71 -25.54
C LYS A 71 8.97 -18.67 -24.44
N LEU A 72 8.15 -18.20 -23.48
CA LEU A 72 7.66 -19.00 -22.36
C LEU A 72 6.62 -20.06 -22.79
N GLN A 73 5.85 -19.82 -23.86
CA GLN A 73 4.96 -20.85 -24.42
C GLN A 73 5.74 -22.04 -25.02
N LYS A 74 6.94 -21.80 -25.57
CA LYS A 74 7.79 -22.86 -26.13
C LYS A 74 8.54 -23.62 -25.04
N ASP A 75 8.97 -22.92 -24.02
CA ASP A 75 9.67 -23.46 -22.87
C ASP A 75 9.34 -22.61 -21.64
N PRO A 76 8.48 -23.09 -20.72
CA PRO A 76 8.12 -22.37 -19.51
C PRO A 76 9.31 -22.01 -18.60
N GLN A 77 10.45 -22.69 -18.78
CA GLN A 77 11.70 -22.47 -18.04
C GLN A 77 12.68 -21.57 -18.81
N ALA A 78 12.28 -21.01 -19.95
CA ALA A 78 13.16 -20.17 -20.75
C ALA A 78 13.62 -18.94 -19.95
N GLU A 79 14.93 -18.73 -19.91
CA GLU A 79 15.56 -17.58 -19.27
C GLU A 79 15.09 -16.27 -19.91
N LEU A 80 14.58 -15.35 -19.11
CA LEU A 80 14.31 -13.99 -19.56
C LEU A 80 15.60 -13.17 -19.53
N THR A 81 15.81 -12.38 -20.58
CA THR A 81 16.84 -11.34 -20.56
C THR A 81 16.48 -10.29 -19.51
N GLN A 82 17.49 -9.55 -19.06
CA GLN A 82 17.30 -8.46 -18.11
C GLN A 82 16.30 -7.41 -18.57
N LEU A 83 16.30 -7.07 -19.86
CA LEU A 83 15.32 -6.14 -20.44
C LEU A 83 13.91 -6.76 -20.43
N GLU A 84 13.77 -8.04 -20.77
CA GLU A 84 12.49 -8.76 -20.74
C GLU A 84 11.90 -8.82 -19.32
N ALA A 85 12.73 -9.16 -18.32
CA ALA A 85 12.32 -9.18 -16.91
C ALA A 85 11.97 -7.77 -16.40
N SER A 86 12.77 -6.76 -16.76
CA SER A 86 12.51 -5.36 -16.38
C SER A 86 11.23 -4.82 -17.02
N VAL A 87 10.96 -5.15 -18.28
CA VAL A 87 9.72 -4.73 -18.97
C VAL A 87 8.50 -5.45 -18.40
N LEU A 88 8.58 -6.74 -18.11
CA LEU A 88 7.49 -7.45 -17.44
C LEU A 88 7.20 -6.86 -16.07
N TYR A 89 8.25 -6.58 -15.30
CA TYR A 89 8.10 -5.95 -14.00
C TYR A 89 7.53 -4.53 -14.13
N GLN A 90 8.03 -3.71 -15.04
CA GLN A 90 7.57 -2.33 -15.24
C GLN A 90 6.11 -2.28 -15.71
N VAL A 91 5.74 -3.09 -16.71
CA VAL A 91 4.36 -3.17 -17.19
C VAL A 91 3.43 -3.76 -16.14
N ASP A 92 3.92 -4.69 -15.32
CA ASP A 92 3.19 -5.09 -14.14
C ASP A 92 3.02 -3.89 -13.20
N GLN A 93 4.08 -3.24 -12.74
CA GLN A 93 4.02 -2.09 -11.82
C GLN A 93 3.06 -0.98 -12.27
N ASP A 94 3.17 -0.58 -13.54
CA ASP A 94 2.43 0.55 -14.09
C ASP A 94 1.03 0.15 -14.57
N ILE A 95 0.63 -1.12 -14.45
CA ILE A 95 -0.65 -1.59 -14.99
C ILE A 95 -1.83 -0.78 -14.46
N ASP A 96 -1.75 -0.34 -13.20
CA ASP A 96 -2.76 0.49 -12.55
C ASP A 96 -2.69 1.97 -12.96
N GLU A 97 -1.59 2.41 -13.57
CA GLU A 97 -1.38 3.75 -14.16
C GLU A 97 -1.71 3.78 -15.68
N ILE A 98 -2.14 2.65 -16.28
CA ILE A 98 -2.55 2.59 -17.70
C ILE A 98 -4.00 3.04 -17.85
N ASP A 99 -4.20 4.30 -18.25
CA ASP A 99 -5.53 4.88 -18.52
C ASP A 99 -6.25 4.30 -19.75
N ASP A 100 -5.51 3.69 -20.70
CA ASP A 100 -6.10 3.10 -21.91
C ASP A 100 -6.61 1.67 -21.64
N GLU A 101 -7.92 1.55 -21.44
CA GLU A 101 -8.63 0.28 -21.15
C GLU A 101 -8.25 -0.87 -22.10
N LYS A 102 -8.02 -0.58 -23.39
CA LYS A 102 -7.65 -1.58 -24.39
C LYS A 102 -6.21 -2.08 -24.19
N THR A 103 -5.28 -1.20 -23.84
CA THR A 103 -3.90 -1.54 -23.50
C THR A 103 -3.84 -2.26 -22.16
N LEU A 104 -4.60 -1.80 -21.16
CA LEU A 104 -4.74 -2.43 -19.86
C LEU A 104 -5.26 -3.87 -19.96
N GLN A 105 -6.38 -4.07 -20.67
CA GLN A 105 -6.96 -5.41 -20.86
C GLN A 105 -5.97 -6.35 -21.55
N LYS A 106 -5.24 -5.84 -22.53
CA LYS A 106 -4.26 -6.62 -23.29
C LYS A 106 -3.03 -6.98 -22.46
N ALA A 107 -2.47 -6.03 -21.71
CA ALA A 107 -1.36 -6.27 -20.79
C ALA A 107 -1.77 -7.29 -19.71
N THR A 108 -2.93 -7.11 -19.09
CA THR A 108 -3.48 -8.01 -18.06
C THR A 108 -3.70 -9.42 -18.60
N SER A 109 -4.28 -9.56 -19.80
CA SER A 109 -4.53 -10.88 -20.42
C SER A 109 -3.23 -11.61 -20.74
N LEU A 110 -2.22 -10.89 -21.26
CA LEU A 110 -0.92 -11.47 -21.59
C LEU A 110 -0.12 -11.87 -20.35
N LEU A 111 -0.11 -11.02 -19.32
CA LEU A 111 0.50 -11.36 -18.04
C LEU A 111 -0.19 -12.57 -17.39
N THR A 112 -1.52 -12.66 -17.47
CA THR A 112 -2.28 -13.82 -16.99
C THR A 112 -1.89 -15.10 -17.73
N GLU A 113 -1.79 -15.04 -19.06
CA GLU A 113 -1.36 -16.19 -19.88
C GLU A 113 0.06 -16.62 -19.49
N LEU A 114 1.01 -15.69 -19.35
CA LEU A 114 2.39 -15.97 -18.93
C LEU A 114 2.47 -16.64 -17.54
N ARG A 115 1.57 -16.27 -16.63
CA ARG A 115 1.55 -16.73 -15.24
C ARG A 115 0.87 -18.08 -15.05
N GLY A 116 -0.16 -18.39 -15.84
CA GLY A 116 -0.80 -19.71 -15.82
C GLY A 116 0.18 -20.86 -16.07
N TRP A 117 1.31 -20.60 -16.75
CA TRP A 117 2.37 -21.59 -16.94
C TRP A 117 3.27 -21.82 -15.71
N ARG A 118 3.36 -20.84 -14.81
CA ARG A 118 4.20 -20.88 -13.59
C ARG A 118 3.39 -21.16 -12.32
N GLU A 119 2.06 -21.10 -12.37
CA GLU A 119 1.16 -21.34 -11.24
C GLU A 119 1.31 -22.76 -10.65
N ASP A 120 1.52 -23.76 -11.51
CA ASP A 120 1.68 -25.17 -11.13
C ASP A 120 3.08 -25.51 -10.60
N MET A 121 4.05 -24.59 -10.67
CA MET A 121 5.41 -24.82 -10.16
C MET A 121 5.45 -24.79 -8.64
N SER A 122 6.25 -25.67 -8.04
CA SER A 122 6.61 -25.59 -6.63
C SER A 122 7.41 -24.32 -6.33
N ASP A 123 7.41 -23.90 -5.07
CA ASP A 123 8.16 -22.71 -4.66
C ASP A 123 9.67 -22.91 -4.85
N GLU A 124 10.17 -24.15 -4.75
CA GLU A 124 11.55 -24.53 -5.07
C GLU A 124 11.85 -24.34 -6.56
N GLU A 125 10.99 -24.83 -7.45
CA GLU A 125 11.17 -24.67 -8.90
C GLU A 125 11.16 -23.18 -9.31
N ILE A 126 10.36 -22.34 -8.65
CA ILE A 126 10.37 -20.89 -8.89
C ILE A 126 11.70 -20.25 -8.49
N ARG A 127 12.31 -20.69 -7.39
CA ARG A 127 13.63 -20.18 -6.94
C ARG A 127 14.77 -20.58 -7.85
N GLU A 128 14.60 -21.66 -8.61
CA GLU A 128 15.59 -22.12 -9.60
C GLU A 128 15.46 -21.41 -10.96
N LEU A 129 14.45 -20.55 -11.13
CA LEU A 129 14.28 -19.81 -12.37
C LEU A 129 15.45 -18.84 -12.61
N PRO A 130 15.97 -18.74 -13.86
CA PRO A 130 17.08 -17.85 -14.18
C PRO A 130 16.81 -16.36 -13.92
N ASP A 131 15.54 -15.94 -13.97
CA ASP A 131 15.09 -14.55 -13.76
C ASP A 131 14.78 -14.24 -12.27
N TYR A 132 14.86 -15.22 -11.36
CA TYR A 132 14.45 -15.09 -9.97
C TYR A 132 15.15 -13.94 -9.23
N GLU A 133 16.49 -13.92 -9.25
CA GLU A 133 17.28 -12.88 -8.56
C GLU A 133 17.03 -11.48 -9.16
N GLN A 134 16.78 -11.40 -10.46
CA GLN A 134 16.47 -10.12 -11.11
C GLN A 134 15.13 -9.56 -10.62
N VAL A 135 14.10 -10.42 -10.53
CA VAL A 135 12.79 -10.03 -9.97
C VAL A 135 12.91 -9.65 -8.49
N LYS A 136 13.72 -10.37 -7.72
CA LYS A 136 13.99 -10.05 -6.31
C LYS A 136 14.64 -8.67 -6.15
N SER A 137 15.68 -8.36 -6.91
CA SER A 137 16.33 -7.04 -6.89
C SER A 137 15.35 -5.92 -7.23
N LEU A 138 14.49 -6.12 -8.22
CA LEU A 138 13.47 -5.15 -8.61
C LEU A 138 12.45 -4.84 -7.49
N ILE A 139 12.08 -5.84 -6.69
CA ILE A 139 11.23 -5.64 -5.49
C ILE A 139 11.96 -4.77 -4.47
N ILE A 140 13.22 -5.11 -4.18
CA ILE A 140 14.05 -4.41 -3.17
C ILE A 140 14.24 -2.94 -3.57
N GLU A 141 14.59 -2.68 -4.81
CA GLU A 141 14.81 -1.31 -5.30
C GLU A 141 13.55 -0.48 -5.32
N ARG A 142 12.40 -1.07 -5.69
CA ARG A 142 11.12 -0.37 -5.62
C ARG A 142 10.89 0.15 -4.20
N LEU A 143 11.06 -0.69 -3.20
CA LEU A 143 10.90 -0.31 -1.79
C LEU A 143 11.91 0.78 -1.36
N ARG A 144 13.09 0.83 -2.00
CA ARG A 144 14.12 1.86 -1.79
C ARG A 144 13.94 3.12 -2.66
N SER A 145 13.05 3.10 -3.65
CA SER A 145 12.91 4.19 -4.61
C SER A 145 12.46 5.48 -3.93
N GLU A 146 12.96 6.62 -4.43
CA GLU A 146 12.55 7.93 -3.93
C GLU A 146 11.04 8.13 -4.03
N LYS A 147 10.41 7.68 -5.13
CA LYS A 147 8.95 7.71 -5.32
C LYS A 147 8.23 7.01 -4.16
N THR A 148 8.61 5.75 -3.87
CA THR A 148 7.97 4.97 -2.79
C THR A 148 8.22 5.59 -1.43
N ILE A 149 9.45 6.02 -1.13
CA ILE A 149 9.80 6.66 0.14
C ILE A 149 8.97 7.94 0.35
N VAL A 150 8.89 8.82 -0.64
CA VAL A 150 8.16 10.08 -0.55
C VAL A 150 6.67 9.85 -0.37
N GLN A 151 6.06 8.97 -1.17
CA GLN A 151 4.63 8.65 -1.08
C GLN A 151 4.28 8.05 0.29
N THR A 152 5.05 7.06 0.72
CA THR A 152 4.85 6.35 1.99
C THR A 152 5.02 7.31 3.17
N TYR A 153 6.10 8.09 3.18
CA TYR A 153 6.33 9.06 4.25
C TYR A 153 5.26 10.15 4.29
N SER A 154 4.77 10.62 3.13
CA SER A 154 3.69 11.61 3.07
C SER A 154 2.41 11.09 3.76
N ALA A 155 2.07 9.80 3.59
CA ALA A 155 0.95 9.19 4.29
C ALA A 155 1.14 9.18 5.81
N LEU A 156 2.32 8.75 6.29
CA LEU A 156 2.66 8.77 7.72
C LEU A 156 2.60 10.20 8.29
N HIS A 157 3.21 11.15 7.59
CA HIS A 157 3.28 12.53 8.02
C HIS A 157 1.89 13.14 8.16
N THR A 158 1.03 12.98 7.15
CA THR A 158 -0.36 13.47 7.19
C THR A 158 -1.15 12.87 8.36
N ALA A 159 -1.02 11.57 8.61
CA ALA A 159 -1.71 10.90 9.71
C ALA A 159 -1.20 11.35 11.08
N THR A 160 0.11 11.44 11.27
CA THR A 160 0.74 11.84 12.53
C THR A 160 0.45 13.31 12.87
N GLU A 161 0.43 14.21 11.89
CA GLU A 161 -0.04 15.59 12.05
C GLU A 161 -1.51 15.66 12.43
N THR A 162 -2.34 14.84 11.78
CA THR A 162 -3.78 14.76 12.06
C THR A 162 -4.06 14.34 13.51
N LEU A 163 -3.25 13.44 14.03
CA LEU A 163 -3.30 12.95 15.40
C LEU A 163 -2.67 13.91 16.43
N GLY A 164 -1.91 14.92 15.97
CA GLY A 164 -1.17 15.85 16.83
C GLY A 164 0.02 15.19 17.52
N LEU A 165 0.67 14.23 16.87
CA LEU A 165 1.82 13.52 17.43
C LEU A 165 3.11 14.35 17.31
N ALA A 166 4.09 14.07 18.17
CA ALA A 166 5.36 14.79 18.19
C ALA A 166 6.15 14.56 16.88
N PRO A 167 6.43 15.61 16.09
CA PRO A 167 7.01 15.47 14.76
C PRO A 167 8.44 14.90 14.77
N GLU A 168 9.15 14.95 15.90
CA GLU A 168 10.50 14.42 16.03
C GLU A 168 10.54 12.88 15.95
N GLU A 169 9.59 12.21 16.61
CA GLU A 169 9.49 10.73 16.65
C GLU A 169 9.07 10.14 15.29
N TYR A 170 8.33 10.92 14.50
CA TYR A 170 7.80 10.53 13.18
C TYR A 170 8.48 11.29 12.03
N SER A 171 9.70 11.79 12.27
CA SER A 171 10.45 12.54 11.27
C SER A 171 10.86 11.67 10.06
N GLN A 172 11.13 12.32 8.93
CA GLN A 172 11.63 11.63 7.74
C GLN A 172 12.92 10.84 8.01
N ILE A 173 13.78 11.35 8.89
CA ILE A 173 15.01 10.67 9.30
C ILE A 173 14.66 9.37 10.04
N ALA A 174 13.77 9.44 11.03
CA ALA A 174 13.32 8.25 11.78
C ALA A 174 12.66 7.21 10.86
N PHE A 175 11.86 7.66 9.89
CA PHE A 175 11.27 6.79 8.87
C PHE A 175 12.34 6.07 8.04
N ILE A 176 13.33 6.80 7.54
CA ILE A 176 14.42 6.24 6.72
C ILE A 176 15.27 5.26 7.52
N GLU A 177 15.58 5.57 8.77
CA GLU A 177 16.35 4.69 9.66
C GLU A 177 15.59 3.39 9.94
N THR A 178 14.28 3.49 10.19
CA THR A 178 13.38 2.34 10.35
C THR A 178 13.35 1.50 9.07
N LEU A 179 13.17 2.13 7.91
CA LEU A 179 13.18 1.43 6.61
C LEU A 179 14.49 0.71 6.36
N ARG A 180 15.63 1.32 6.67
CA ARG A 180 16.93 0.66 6.52
C ARG A 180 17.05 -0.58 7.40
N ALA A 181 16.61 -0.49 8.66
CA ALA A 181 16.65 -1.62 9.59
C ALA A 181 15.71 -2.75 9.15
N ASP A 182 14.47 -2.42 8.78
CA ASP A 182 13.47 -3.40 8.35
C ASP A 182 13.88 -4.07 7.03
N MET A 183 14.45 -3.33 6.07
CA MET A 183 14.97 -3.92 4.82
C MET A 183 16.08 -4.95 5.10
N GLN A 184 16.97 -4.68 6.08
CA GLN A 184 18.00 -5.64 6.47
C GLN A 184 17.40 -6.89 7.17
N ASP A 185 16.42 -6.70 8.06
CA ASP A 185 15.71 -7.82 8.72
C ASP A 185 14.94 -8.67 7.70
N TRP A 186 14.27 -8.03 6.73
CA TRP A 186 13.52 -8.68 5.66
C TRP A 186 14.41 -9.51 4.73
N GLU A 187 15.58 -8.99 4.39
CA GLU A 187 16.57 -9.72 3.60
C GLU A 187 17.06 -10.97 4.34
N GLN A 188 17.43 -10.83 5.61
CA GLN A 188 17.93 -11.94 6.44
C GLN A 188 16.85 -12.98 6.77
N SER A 189 15.59 -12.54 6.85
CA SER A 189 14.45 -13.39 7.21
C SER A 189 13.84 -14.12 6.00
N GLY A 190 14.34 -13.89 4.79
CA GLY A 190 13.81 -14.48 3.55
C GLY A 190 12.48 -13.87 3.10
N VAL A 191 12.16 -12.66 3.56
CA VAL A 191 10.92 -11.95 3.15
C VAL A 191 10.96 -11.67 1.66
N PHE A 192 12.07 -11.14 1.11
CA PHE A 192 12.14 -10.89 -0.33
C PHE A 192 12.01 -12.16 -1.16
N ASP A 193 12.52 -13.30 -0.68
CA ASP A 193 12.34 -14.58 -1.36
C ASP A 193 10.87 -15.00 -1.43
N TYR A 194 10.15 -14.81 -0.32
CA TYR A 194 8.71 -15.05 -0.26
C TYR A 194 7.93 -14.11 -1.20
N LEU A 195 8.27 -12.81 -1.22
CA LEU A 195 7.61 -11.83 -2.09
C LEU A 195 7.85 -12.13 -3.57
N THR A 196 9.07 -12.53 -3.95
CA THR A 196 9.40 -12.90 -5.33
C THR A 196 8.57 -14.09 -5.79
N VAL A 197 8.45 -15.14 -4.96
CA VAL A 197 7.59 -16.30 -5.28
C VAL A 197 6.14 -15.85 -5.46
N LYS A 198 5.62 -15.04 -4.53
CA LYS A 198 4.24 -14.54 -4.58
C LYS A 198 3.97 -13.63 -5.77
N LEU A 199 4.95 -12.83 -6.19
CA LEU A 199 4.85 -12.01 -7.39
C LEU A 199 4.81 -12.87 -8.67
N ILE A 200 5.73 -13.83 -8.79
CA ILE A 200 5.84 -14.67 -9.99
C ILE A 200 4.63 -15.60 -10.15
N LYS A 201 4.25 -16.30 -9.08
CA LYS A 201 3.15 -17.29 -9.13
C LYS A 201 1.78 -16.65 -9.18
N GLU A 202 1.59 -15.59 -8.40
CA GLU A 202 0.24 -15.12 -8.11
C GLU A 202 0.00 -13.65 -8.43
N ASN A 203 0.98 -12.96 -9.01
CA ASN A 203 0.91 -11.51 -9.22
C ASN A 203 0.63 -10.70 -7.93
N CYS A 204 1.15 -11.16 -6.79
CA CYS A 204 0.96 -10.44 -5.54
C CYS A 204 2.03 -9.35 -5.37
N ARG A 205 1.71 -8.09 -5.68
CA ARG A 205 2.60 -6.99 -5.26
C ARG A 205 2.35 -6.68 -3.80
N HIS A 206 3.35 -6.07 -3.19
CA HIS A 206 3.26 -5.65 -1.81
C HIS A 206 3.59 -4.17 -1.70
N ASN A 207 2.78 -3.44 -0.94
CA ASN A 207 2.96 -2.03 -0.69
C ASN A 207 3.58 -1.82 0.69
N LEU A 208 4.48 -0.83 0.77
CA LEU A 208 5.06 -0.40 2.03
C LEU A 208 4.01 0.39 2.80
N LEU A 209 3.59 -0.14 3.95
CA LEU A 209 2.68 0.52 4.87
C LEU A 209 3.47 1.09 6.05
N PRO A 210 3.41 2.40 6.31
CA PRO A 210 3.91 2.99 7.53
C PRO A 210 2.79 3.14 8.55
N THR A 211 3.00 2.65 9.77
CA THR A 211 2.04 2.80 10.85
C THR A 211 2.71 3.42 12.08
N PRO A 212 2.15 4.52 12.64
CA PRO A 212 2.69 5.09 13.84
C PRO A 212 2.47 4.14 15.03
N ASN A 213 3.51 4.02 15.82
CA ASN A 213 3.58 3.34 17.11
C ASN A 213 4.32 4.28 18.10
N GLY A 214 4.37 3.94 19.38
CA GLY A 214 5.05 4.77 20.39
C GLY A 214 4.12 5.21 21.52
N THR A 215 4.70 5.86 22.52
CA THR A 215 4.03 6.18 23.79
C THR A 215 2.83 7.11 23.60
N GLN A 216 2.83 7.96 22.58
CA GLN A 216 1.68 8.82 22.27
C GLN A 216 0.52 8.04 21.65
N ILE A 217 0.81 6.94 20.93
CA ILE A 217 -0.21 6.01 20.42
C ILE A 217 -0.84 5.20 21.55
N GLU A 218 -0.09 4.84 22.59
CA GLU A 218 -0.63 4.21 23.81
C GLU A 218 -1.73 5.05 24.46
N HIS A 219 -1.54 6.38 24.46
CA HIS A 219 -2.44 7.35 25.08
C HIS A 219 -3.45 7.97 24.10
N LEU A 220 -3.57 7.42 22.90
CA LEU A 220 -4.51 7.89 21.89
C LEU A 220 -5.94 7.75 22.41
N THR A 221 -6.73 8.83 22.31
CA THR A 221 -8.15 8.76 22.65
C THR A 221 -8.96 8.16 21.50
N ARG A 222 -10.13 7.57 21.81
CA ARG A 222 -11.06 7.09 20.76
C ARG A 222 -11.50 8.21 19.81
N GLU A 223 -11.70 9.41 20.33
CA GLU A 223 -12.08 10.57 19.52
C GLU A 223 -10.99 10.90 18.49
N GLN A 224 -9.72 10.94 18.90
CA GLN A 224 -8.60 11.15 17.97
C GLN A 224 -8.49 10.02 16.93
N PHE A 225 -8.72 8.77 17.34
CA PHE A 225 -8.71 7.63 16.43
C PHE A 225 -9.84 7.72 15.38
N TYR A 226 -11.07 8.01 15.81
CA TYR A 226 -12.20 8.18 14.88
C TYR A 226 -12.02 9.42 14.00
N ASP A 227 -11.48 10.51 14.54
CA ASP A 227 -11.20 11.71 13.76
C ASP A 227 -10.15 11.50 12.67
N LEU A 228 -9.16 10.64 12.90
CA LEU A 228 -8.21 10.23 11.86
C LEU A 228 -8.96 9.57 10.69
N ALA A 229 -9.81 8.59 10.97
CA ALA A 229 -10.61 7.92 9.95
C ALA A 229 -11.58 8.88 9.22
N ARG A 230 -12.26 9.78 9.94
CA ARG A 230 -13.17 10.76 9.32
C ARG A 230 -12.43 11.80 8.47
N LYS A 231 -11.22 12.21 8.87
CA LYS A 231 -10.41 13.20 8.14
C LYS A 231 -9.83 12.61 6.86
N PHE A 232 -9.53 11.30 6.84
CA PHE A 232 -9.21 10.62 5.59
C PHE A 232 -10.29 10.82 4.52
N GLY A 233 -11.58 10.73 4.85
CA GLY A 233 -12.68 10.92 3.89
C GLY A 233 -12.88 12.35 3.35
N LYS A 234 -12.10 13.34 3.81
CA LYS A 234 -12.21 14.75 3.39
C LYS A 234 -11.04 15.12 2.46
N GLN A 235 -11.28 15.82 1.34
CA GLN A 235 -10.19 16.42 0.55
C GLN A 235 -9.66 17.72 1.15
N PRO A 236 -8.40 18.08 0.86
CA PRO A 236 -7.80 19.34 1.29
C PRO A 236 -8.59 20.60 0.88
N ASP A 237 -9.37 20.52 -0.20
CA ASP A 237 -10.24 21.61 -0.69
C ASP A 237 -11.67 21.55 -0.10
N GLY A 238 -11.94 20.61 0.81
CA GLY A 238 -13.24 20.41 1.43
C GLY A 238 -14.23 19.58 0.60
N SER A 239 -13.88 19.15 -0.62
CA SER A 239 -14.69 18.18 -1.36
C SER A 239 -14.46 16.79 -0.76
N GLY A 240 -15.43 16.21 -0.06
CA GLY A 240 -15.26 14.86 0.49
C GLY A 240 -15.22 13.80 -0.61
N GLN A 241 -14.91 12.56 -0.23
CA GLN A 241 -15.58 11.42 -0.87
C GLN A 241 -17.09 11.72 -0.97
N PRO A 242 -17.81 11.17 -1.96
CA PRO A 242 -19.24 11.48 -2.16
C PRO A 242 -20.10 11.22 -0.91
N TYR A 243 -19.60 10.44 0.05
CA TYR A 243 -20.22 10.17 1.35
C TYR A 243 -19.23 10.42 2.50
N GLU A 244 -19.76 10.82 3.67
CA GLU A 244 -18.99 10.91 4.91
C GLU A 244 -18.53 9.51 5.33
N THR A 245 -17.26 9.37 5.74
CA THR A 245 -16.74 8.10 6.27
C THR A 245 -17.60 7.65 7.44
N PHE A 246 -18.32 6.54 7.27
CA PHE A 246 -19.13 5.95 8.32
C PHE A 246 -18.23 5.15 9.27
N ILE A 247 -18.35 5.42 10.57
CA ILE A 247 -17.67 4.67 11.62
C ILE A 247 -18.74 4.12 12.56
N ASP A 248 -18.77 2.79 12.72
CA ASP A 248 -19.62 2.14 13.72
C ASP A 248 -18.99 2.30 15.12
N GLU A 249 -19.18 3.46 15.73
CA GLU A 249 -18.60 3.79 17.04
C GLU A 249 -19.08 2.85 18.16
N GLU A 250 -20.31 2.35 18.08
CA GLU A 250 -20.82 1.40 19.08
C GLU A 250 -20.05 0.09 19.00
N PHE A 251 -19.83 -0.42 17.78
CA PHE A 251 -19.11 -1.64 17.56
C PHE A 251 -17.61 -1.51 17.87
N TYR A 252 -16.93 -0.49 17.34
CA TYR A 252 -15.51 -0.26 17.62
C TYR A 252 -15.25 0.16 19.07
N GLY A 253 -16.25 0.71 19.77
CA GLY A 253 -16.19 1.06 21.18
C GLY A 253 -15.99 -0.13 22.12
N LYS A 254 -16.25 -1.36 21.65
CA LYS A 254 -16.08 -2.61 22.42
C LYS A 254 -14.64 -3.07 22.55
N PHE A 255 -13.75 -2.59 21.69
CA PHE A 255 -12.32 -2.94 21.69
C PHE A 255 -11.50 -1.92 22.49
N SER A 256 -10.40 -2.39 23.08
CA SER A 256 -9.41 -1.54 23.73
C SER A 256 -8.62 -0.73 22.69
N MET A 257 -8.04 0.41 23.10
CA MET A 257 -7.19 1.18 22.20
C MET A 257 -5.98 0.38 21.72
N GLN A 258 -5.42 -0.50 22.55
CA GLN A 258 -4.32 -1.38 22.14
C GLN A 258 -4.74 -2.37 21.04
N GLU A 259 -5.96 -2.92 21.09
CA GLU A 259 -6.49 -3.78 20.02
C GLU A 259 -6.75 -3.00 18.73
N LEU A 260 -7.20 -1.74 18.83
CA LEU A 260 -7.47 -0.89 17.68
C LEU A 260 -6.17 -0.37 17.02
N THR A 261 -5.16 -0.02 17.80
CA THR A 261 -3.91 0.56 17.30
C THR A 261 -2.82 -0.46 17.05
N GLY A 262 -2.87 -1.61 17.73
CA GLY A 262 -1.77 -2.56 17.75
C GLY A 262 -0.55 -2.09 18.52
N TYR A 263 -0.70 -1.12 19.42
CA TYR A 263 0.41 -0.58 20.19
C TYR A 263 1.21 -1.69 20.90
N ASP A 264 2.53 -1.62 20.72
CA ASP A 264 3.49 -2.48 21.39
C ASP A 264 4.72 -1.66 21.79
N ALA A 265 4.98 -1.60 23.10
CA ALA A 265 6.10 -0.88 23.69
C ALA A 265 7.48 -1.43 23.29
N SER A 266 7.54 -2.67 22.79
CA SER A 266 8.78 -3.29 22.31
C SER A 266 9.13 -2.95 20.86
N LEU A 267 8.20 -2.33 20.13
CA LEU A 267 8.37 -1.97 18.72
C LEU A 267 8.83 -0.51 18.56
N PRO A 268 9.53 -0.18 17.45
CA PRO A 268 9.91 1.20 17.13
C PRO A 268 8.70 2.12 16.98
N ALA A 269 8.92 3.44 17.06
CA ALA A 269 7.86 4.45 16.90
C ALA A 269 7.22 4.43 15.51
N ILE A 270 7.89 3.92 14.48
CA ILE A 270 7.31 3.68 13.17
C ILE A 270 7.38 2.19 12.94
N ARG A 271 6.25 1.56 12.62
CA ARG A 271 6.22 0.18 12.12
C ARG A 271 6.09 0.22 10.62
N LEU A 272 6.97 -0.50 9.92
CA LEU A 272 6.81 -0.70 8.48
C LEU A 272 6.35 -2.12 8.22
N SER A 273 5.46 -2.28 7.26
CA SER A 273 4.89 -3.57 6.92
C SER A 273 4.63 -3.66 5.43
N LEU A 274 4.63 -4.88 4.90
CA LEU A 274 4.43 -5.14 3.48
C LEU A 274 3.05 -5.76 3.31
N ILE A 275 2.13 -5.00 2.73
CA ILE A 275 0.73 -5.40 2.57
C ILE A 275 0.48 -5.82 1.11
N PRO A 276 -0.13 -6.99 0.87
CA PRO A 276 -0.48 -7.41 -0.48
C PRO A 276 -1.48 -6.44 -1.12
N ASN A 277 -1.29 -6.09 -2.39
CA ASN A 277 -2.15 -5.15 -3.13
C ASN A 277 -3.36 -5.80 -3.80
N LYS A 278 -3.62 -7.08 -3.50
CA LYS A 278 -4.68 -7.86 -4.13
C LYS A 278 -5.50 -8.60 -3.09
N TYR A 279 -6.77 -8.83 -3.42
CA TYR A 279 -7.60 -9.78 -2.72
C TYR A 279 -6.94 -11.16 -2.72
N THR A 280 -6.95 -11.83 -1.57
CA THR A 280 -6.44 -13.20 -1.43
C THR A 280 -7.66 -14.13 -1.27
N PRO A 281 -8.13 -14.80 -2.35
CA PRO A 281 -9.33 -15.64 -2.32
C PRO A 281 -9.26 -16.76 -1.28
N GLU A 282 -8.06 -17.27 -1.06
CA GLU A 282 -7.76 -18.32 -0.08
C GLU A 282 -8.11 -17.90 1.35
N LEU A 283 -8.05 -16.60 1.65
CA LEU A 283 -8.43 -16.04 2.93
C LEU A 283 -9.87 -15.51 2.85
N GLY A 284 -10.21 -14.66 1.89
CA GLY A 284 -11.42 -13.83 1.97
C GLY A 284 -12.77 -14.56 1.97
N GLN A 285 -12.89 -15.76 1.38
CA GLN A 285 -14.18 -16.50 1.31
C GLN A 285 -14.35 -17.59 2.38
N LYS A 286 -13.37 -17.80 3.26
CA LYS A 286 -13.40 -18.87 4.25
C LYS A 286 -14.06 -18.44 5.56
N SER A 287 -14.45 -19.43 6.37
CA SER A 287 -14.90 -19.20 7.74
C SER A 287 -13.77 -18.58 8.58
N ILE A 288 -14.10 -17.86 9.66
CA ILE A 288 -13.10 -17.27 10.56
C ILE A 288 -12.15 -18.35 11.12
N GLU A 289 -12.68 -19.52 11.47
CA GLU A 289 -11.90 -20.65 11.97
C GLU A 289 -10.89 -21.15 10.94
N ASP A 290 -11.32 -21.30 9.69
CA ASP A 290 -10.42 -21.72 8.60
C ASP A 290 -9.35 -20.67 8.31
N GLN A 291 -9.69 -19.38 8.34
CA GLN A 291 -8.75 -18.28 8.13
C GLN A 291 -7.67 -18.26 9.23
N LEU A 292 -8.08 -18.44 10.50
CA LEU A 292 -7.15 -18.54 11.62
C LEU A 292 -6.25 -19.79 11.50
N GLY A 293 -6.82 -20.93 11.09
CA GLY A 293 -6.06 -22.14 10.83
C GLY A 293 -5.01 -21.97 9.73
N LEU A 294 -5.37 -21.30 8.63
CA LEU A 294 -4.43 -20.94 7.56
C LEU A 294 -3.30 -20.04 8.07
N LEU A 295 -3.63 -18.96 8.79
CA LEU A 295 -2.62 -18.06 9.35
C LEU A 295 -1.67 -18.78 10.32
N SER A 296 -2.20 -19.65 11.18
CA SER A 296 -1.39 -20.48 12.08
C SER A 296 -0.44 -21.39 11.30
N ASN A 297 -0.89 -22.01 10.21
CA ASN A 297 -0.05 -22.83 9.35
C ASN A 297 1.04 -21.99 8.65
N MET A 298 0.69 -20.80 8.14
CA MET A 298 1.67 -19.88 7.54
C MET A 298 2.75 -19.48 8.53
N LYS A 299 2.37 -19.12 9.77
CA LYS A 299 3.30 -18.79 10.85
C LYS A 299 4.19 -19.97 11.25
N LEU A 300 3.64 -21.18 11.27
CA LEU A 300 4.38 -22.39 11.65
C LEU A 300 5.39 -22.79 10.57
N ASN A 301 5.01 -22.69 9.30
CA ASN A 301 5.87 -23.06 8.18
C ASN A 301 6.92 -21.99 7.86
N ASN A 302 6.65 -20.72 8.19
CA ASN A 302 7.54 -19.61 7.92
C ASN A 302 7.64 -18.64 9.13
N PRO A 303 8.22 -19.09 10.26
CA PRO A 303 8.25 -18.30 11.50
C PRO A 303 9.01 -16.97 11.34
N ASN A 304 9.97 -16.91 10.43
CA ASN A 304 10.78 -15.71 10.18
C ASN A 304 10.01 -14.61 9.43
N LEU A 305 8.93 -14.96 8.72
CA LEU A 305 8.13 -13.98 7.95
C LEU A 305 7.19 -13.14 8.83
N LYS A 306 7.07 -13.48 10.13
CA LYS A 306 6.33 -12.70 11.14
C LYS A 306 4.91 -12.28 10.69
N PHE A 307 4.20 -13.15 9.96
CA PHE A 307 2.83 -12.86 9.48
C PHE A 307 1.92 -12.40 10.62
N TYR A 308 1.10 -11.37 10.38
CA TYR A 308 0.12 -10.90 11.34
C TYR A 308 -1.12 -10.35 10.63
N ILE A 309 -2.21 -10.18 11.37
CA ILE A 309 -3.44 -9.56 10.86
C ILE A 309 -3.32 -8.06 11.13
N PRO A 310 -3.43 -7.20 10.11
CA PRO A 310 -3.42 -5.75 10.29
C PRO A 310 -4.49 -5.32 11.30
N ARG A 311 -4.18 -4.32 12.11
CA ARG A 311 -5.09 -3.71 13.10
C ARG A 311 -5.93 -2.60 12.46
N PRO A 312 -7.01 -2.15 13.12
CA PRO A 312 -7.81 -1.03 12.64
C PRO A 312 -7.00 0.22 12.27
N LEU A 313 -5.94 0.55 13.02
CA LEU A 313 -5.04 1.64 12.65
C LEU A 313 -4.24 1.35 11.38
N ASP A 314 -3.76 0.12 11.18
CA ASP A 314 -3.01 -0.26 9.97
C ASP A 314 -3.90 -0.09 8.71
N ALA A 315 -5.20 -0.40 8.82
CA ALA A 315 -6.16 -0.19 7.74
C ALA A 315 -6.36 1.30 7.41
N ILE A 316 -6.54 2.15 8.44
CA ILE A 316 -6.64 3.60 8.23
C ILE A 316 -5.37 4.12 7.55
N MET A 317 -4.19 3.67 8.01
CA MET A 317 -2.92 4.03 7.40
C MET A 317 -2.79 3.55 5.97
N HIS A 318 -3.36 2.38 5.64
CA HIS A 318 -3.36 1.86 4.27
C HIS A 318 -4.14 2.79 3.34
N TRP A 319 -5.27 3.32 3.78
CA TRP A 319 -6.04 4.29 3.01
C TRP A 319 -5.28 5.60 2.79
N TYR A 320 -4.59 6.12 3.82
CA TYR A 320 -3.69 7.26 3.65
C TYR A 320 -2.56 6.97 2.65
N ALA A 321 -2.00 5.76 2.65
CA ALA A 321 -0.95 5.35 1.73
C ALA A 321 -1.45 5.27 0.28
N LEU A 322 -2.62 4.65 0.03
CA LEU A 322 -3.24 4.60 -1.29
C LEU A 322 -3.49 6.00 -1.85
N ARG A 323 -4.04 6.88 -1.01
CA ARG A 323 -4.32 8.26 -1.39
C ARG A 323 -3.06 9.09 -1.68
N ALA A 324 -2.01 8.94 -0.88
CA ALA A 324 -0.72 9.56 -1.14
C ALA A 324 -0.07 9.03 -2.44
N GLY A 325 -0.41 7.80 -2.83
CA GLY A 325 -0.06 7.20 -4.12
C GLY A 325 -0.82 7.79 -5.31
N GLY A 326 -1.84 8.61 -5.09
CA GLY A 326 -2.68 9.21 -6.13
C GLY A 326 -3.98 8.45 -6.42
N ASP A 327 -4.29 7.40 -5.64
CA ASP A 327 -5.55 6.67 -5.79
C ASP A 327 -6.72 7.61 -5.44
N SER A 328 -7.66 7.74 -6.37
CA SER A 328 -8.80 8.63 -6.19
C SER A 328 -9.79 8.06 -5.17
N LEU A 329 -9.82 6.73 -4.95
CA LEU A 329 -10.75 6.03 -4.05
C LEU A 329 -12.22 6.50 -4.20
N VAL A 330 -12.55 7.01 -5.40
CA VAL A 330 -13.84 7.58 -5.77
C VAL A 330 -14.21 6.87 -7.06
N SER A 331 -14.90 5.74 -6.94
CA SER A 331 -15.52 5.12 -8.10
C SER A 331 -17.03 5.29 -8.01
N GLU A 332 -17.64 5.71 -9.13
CA GLU A 332 -19.08 5.64 -9.32
C GLU A 332 -19.54 4.19 -9.59
N ASP A 333 -18.58 3.30 -9.89
CA ASP A 333 -18.78 1.88 -10.16
C ASP A 333 -18.31 1.04 -8.97
N ALA A 334 -19.26 0.57 -8.17
CA ALA A 334 -19.05 -0.33 -7.02
C ALA A 334 -18.40 -1.70 -7.37
N TYR A 335 -17.85 -1.87 -8.58
CA TYR A 335 -17.27 -3.08 -9.15
C TYR A 335 -15.85 -2.88 -9.71
N ASP A 336 -15.23 -1.71 -9.51
CA ASP A 336 -13.88 -1.43 -10.01
C ASP A 336 -12.74 -2.08 -9.19
N GLY A 337 -13.06 -2.85 -8.15
CA GLY A 337 -12.05 -3.48 -7.29
C GLY A 337 -11.61 -2.62 -6.11
N THR A 338 -12.06 -1.37 -5.98
CA THR A 338 -11.64 -0.45 -4.90
C THR A 338 -12.08 -0.97 -3.53
N TRP A 339 -13.27 -1.59 -3.44
CA TRP A 339 -13.75 -2.24 -2.22
C TRP A 339 -12.86 -3.43 -1.82
N GLU A 340 -12.52 -4.29 -2.78
CA GLU A 340 -11.69 -5.47 -2.58
C GLU A 340 -10.23 -5.15 -2.23
N ARG A 341 -9.75 -3.96 -2.59
CA ARG A 341 -8.41 -3.45 -2.23
C ARG A 341 -8.34 -2.86 -0.82
N THR A 342 -9.48 -2.50 -0.22
CA THR A 342 -9.51 -1.72 1.02
C THR A 342 -10.15 -2.45 2.20
N GLU A 343 -10.85 -3.56 1.96
CA GLU A 343 -11.49 -4.36 3.01
C GLU A 343 -10.46 -5.18 3.81
N ILE A 344 -10.32 -4.85 5.10
CA ILE A 344 -9.51 -5.64 6.05
C ILE A 344 -10.42 -6.25 7.10
N ARG A 345 -10.33 -7.58 7.28
CA ARG A 345 -11.05 -8.34 8.31
C ARG A 345 -10.14 -8.61 9.51
N TYR A 346 -10.58 -8.22 10.70
CA TYR A 346 -9.83 -8.33 11.95
C TYR A 346 -10.14 -9.65 12.67
N ILE A 347 -9.79 -10.77 12.01
CA ILE A 347 -10.21 -12.12 12.41
C ILE A 347 -9.61 -12.59 13.75
N ASP A 348 -8.60 -11.90 14.27
CA ASP A 348 -7.98 -12.17 15.57
C ASP A 348 -8.58 -11.34 16.71
N LEU A 349 -9.43 -10.36 16.41
CA LEU A 349 -10.25 -9.71 17.42
C LEU A 349 -11.42 -10.64 17.79
N HIS A 350 -11.83 -10.57 19.05
CA HIS A 350 -12.95 -11.38 19.52
C HIS A 350 -14.23 -11.02 18.77
N GLN A 351 -15.05 -12.04 18.48
CA GLN A 351 -16.31 -11.86 17.76
C GLN A 351 -17.28 -11.04 18.61
N GLU A 352 -17.92 -10.07 17.97
CA GLU A 352 -18.90 -9.22 18.61
C GLU A 352 -20.24 -9.35 17.88
N ALA A 353 -21.34 -9.31 18.65
CA ALA A 353 -22.67 -9.40 18.06
C ALA A 353 -23.03 -8.07 17.39
N VAL A 354 -23.35 -8.13 16.09
CA VAL A 354 -23.90 -7.03 15.30
C VAL A 354 -25.30 -7.44 14.84
N PHE A 355 -26.33 -6.70 15.25
CA PHE A 355 -27.74 -7.05 15.02
C PHE A 355 -28.12 -8.51 15.37
N GLY A 356 -27.48 -9.08 16.39
CA GLY A 356 -27.73 -10.44 16.85
C GLY A 356 -27.00 -11.55 16.08
N SER A 357 -26.18 -11.22 15.08
CA SER A 357 -25.28 -12.16 14.40
C SER A 357 -23.84 -11.95 14.88
N PRO A 358 -23.07 -13.02 15.16
CA PRO A 358 -21.66 -12.89 15.48
C PRO A 358 -20.90 -12.44 14.24
N CYS A 359 -20.22 -11.29 14.35
CA CYS A 359 -19.41 -10.71 13.28
C CYS A 359 -18.01 -10.40 13.83
N VAL A 360 -17.00 -10.57 12.99
CA VAL A 360 -15.68 -9.97 13.26
C VAL A 360 -15.66 -8.55 12.74
N PRO A 361 -14.88 -7.65 13.36
CA PRO A 361 -14.68 -6.34 12.80
C PRO A 361 -14.12 -6.42 11.39
N TYR A 362 -14.56 -5.51 10.53
CA TYR A 362 -13.94 -5.25 9.24
C TYR A 362 -13.98 -3.75 8.96
N SER A 363 -12.97 -3.24 8.26
CA SER A 363 -12.94 -1.85 7.81
C SER A 363 -13.12 -1.82 6.30
N PRO A 364 -14.33 -1.52 5.81
CA PRO A 364 -14.53 -1.13 4.43
C PRO A 364 -14.21 0.35 4.21
N VAL A 365 -13.95 0.75 2.97
CA VAL A 365 -14.02 2.16 2.52
C VAL A 365 -15.37 2.41 1.88
#